data_AF-A0A7S4FDM8-F1
#
_entry.id   AF-A0A7S4FDM8-F1
#
_cell.length_a   1.000
_cell.length_b   1.000
_cell.length_c   1.000
_cell.angle_alpha   90.00
_cell.angle_beta   90.00
_cell.angle_gamma   90.00
#
_symmetry.space_group_name_H-M   'P 1'
#
loop_
_entity.id
_entity.type
_entity.pdbx_description
1 polymer ?
#
loop_
_entity_poly.entity_id
_entity_poly.type
_entity_poly.pdbx_seq_one_letter_code
_entity_poly.pdbx_strand_id
1 'polypeptide(L)'
;MSVSLEDGEGSLARASCSRVITPGFEAVLRPHTADSASVNGATDGDGGDASDASGETSGGDGESGENGASDGGESGEGLATATALEARRQALMASLELLVENDSLPLLRVSRTQHFTSPPPRFSEGALVKRLEELEVGRPSTYASILRVLRDRGYVQMLNKAMVPRESGMLVTTLLVTELAKYVQYEYTAQLERELDKIAGGEKDSLVFLRSWWAEFEPAVNKVAARDTMELRESVVEALAWRLFPPAHTDGHDGRAAEGGDAAVQRG
;
A
#
# COMPACT_ATOMS: atom_id res chain seq x y z
N MET A 1 67.39 35.85 15.31
CA MET A 1 66.45 36.42 14.32
C MET A 1 65.14 35.70 14.49
N SER A 2 64.05 36.45 14.68
CA SER A 2 62.69 35.93 14.60
C SER A 2 62.39 35.51 13.16
N VAL A 3 61.67 34.40 12.99
CA VAL A 3 60.41 34.23 12.22
C VAL A 3 60.11 32.73 12.10
N SER A 4 58.83 32.43 12.24
CA SER A 4 58.20 31.16 12.58
C SER A 4 58.15 30.10 11.46
N LEU A 5 58.22 28.86 11.94
CA LEU A 5 57.87 27.53 11.40
C LEU A 5 56.31 27.39 11.37
N GLU A 6 55.60 26.63 10.53
CA GLU A 6 55.82 25.29 9.94
C GLU A 6 54.97 25.05 8.66
N ASP A 7 55.58 24.34 7.70
CA ASP A 7 55.16 23.12 6.96
C ASP A 7 53.69 22.95 6.49
N GLY A 8 53.36 22.40 5.31
CA GLY A 8 54.08 21.56 4.35
C GLY A 8 53.11 21.05 3.27
N GLU A 9 53.67 20.36 2.28
CA GLU A 9 53.16 20.09 0.93
C GLU A 9 51.87 19.24 0.80
N GLY A 10 51.29 19.28 -0.41
CA GLY A 10 49.97 18.74 -0.73
C GLY A 10 49.84 17.22 -0.85
N SER A 11 48.58 16.79 -0.91
CA SER A 11 48.20 15.46 -1.37
C SER A 11 46.78 15.51 -1.97
N LEU A 12 46.69 15.09 -3.24
CA LEU A 12 45.44 14.79 -3.93
C LEU A 12 44.75 13.61 -3.24
N ALA A 13 43.64 13.86 -2.55
CA ALA A 13 42.76 12.79 -2.04
C ALA A 13 41.43 12.80 -2.80
N ARG A 14 41.30 11.87 -3.75
CA ARG A 14 39.99 11.45 -4.27
C ARG A 14 39.26 10.72 -3.14
N ALA A 15 38.12 11.25 -2.70
CA ALA A 15 37.26 10.54 -1.76
C ALA A 15 36.56 9.39 -2.48
N SER A 16 37.10 8.18 -2.29
CA SER A 16 36.41 6.92 -2.52
C SER A 16 35.35 6.77 -1.44
N CYS A 17 34.06 6.90 -1.78
CA CYS A 17 32.97 6.52 -0.89
C CYS A 17 32.85 4.99 -0.84
N SER A 18 33.83 4.36 -0.21
CA SER A 18 33.73 3.00 0.30
C SER A 18 34.05 3.08 1.78
N ARG A 19 33.13 2.63 2.63
CA ARG A 19 33.31 2.38 4.06
C ARG A 19 33.05 3.55 5.01
N VAL A 20 31.77 3.91 5.16
CA VAL A 20 31.26 4.44 6.43
C VAL A 20 30.39 3.35 7.04
N ILE A 21 31.03 2.48 7.84
CA ILE A 21 30.32 1.59 8.75
C ILE A 21 29.97 2.45 9.96
N THR A 22 28.70 2.82 10.10
CA THR A 22 28.19 3.48 11.30
C THR A 22 28.17 2.49 12.47
N PRO A 23 28.44 2.94 13.72
CA PRO A 23 28.62 2.08 14.89
C PRO A 23 27.36 1.35 15.37
N GLY A 24 26.25 1.42 14.64
CA GLY A 24 25.01 0.67 14.92
C GLY A 24 24.99 -0.77 14.38
N PHE A 25 25.94 -1.13 13.50
CA PHE A 25 25.97 -2.45 12.86
C PHE A 25 26.41 -3.58 13.81
N GLU A 26 27.18 -3.29 14.86
CA GLU A 26 27.81 -4.31 15.72
C GLU A 26 26.91 -4.81 16.87
N ALA A 27 25.73 -4.22 17.07
CA ALA A 27 24.83 -4.59 18.17
C ALA A 27 23.81 -5.70 17.83
N VAL A 28 23.61 -6.02 16.55
CA VAL A 28 22.50 -6.90 16.09
C VAL A 28 22.92 -8.37 15.91
N LEU A 29 24.23 -8.69 15.96
CA LEU A 29 24.75 -10.05 15.78
C LEU A 29 25.58 -10.54 16.97
N ARG A 30 24.99 -10.54 18.18
CA ARG A 30 25.49 -11.42 19.26
C ARG A 30 24.72 -12.75 19.21
N PRO A 31 25.40 -13.89 18.97
CA PRO A 31 24.77 -15.19 19.11
C PRO A 31 24.49 -15.45 20.59
N HIS A 32 23.23 -15.74 20.92
CA HIS A 32 22.85 -16.22 22.25
C HIS A 32 23.44 -17.64 22.41
N THR A 33 24.41 -17.79 23.31
CA THR A 33 24.90 -19.09 23.74
C THR A 33 23.78 -19.80 24.49
N ALA A 34 23.47 -21.01 24.04
CA ALA A 34 22.55 -21.92 24.72
C ALA A 34 23.10 -22.28 26.10
N ASP A 35 22.24 -22.26 27.11
CA ASP A 35 22.49 -23.01 28.33
C ASP A 35 21.23 -23.75 28.78
N SER A 36 21.48 -24.93 29.32
CA SER A 36 20.54 -26.03 29.52
C SER A 36 20.15 -26.20 30.99
N ALA A 37 19.00 -26.86 31.19
CA ALA A 37 18.59 -27.67 32.34
C ALA A 37 17.91 -27.01 33.57
N SER A 38 16.69 -27.51 33.86
CA SER A 38 16.15 -27.98 35.17
C SER A 38 14.62 -27.73 35.21
N VAL A 39 13.73 -28.68 34.96
CA VAL A 39 13.24 -29.81 35.81
C VAL A 39 12.33 -29.38 37.01
N ASN A 40 11.10 -29.91 36.93
CA ASN A 40 10.08 -30.24 37.94
C ASN A 40 9.07 -29.19 38.45
N GLY A 41 7.78 -29.58 38.37
CA GLY A 41 6.65 -29.01 39.10
C GLY A 41 5.31 -29.58 38.63
N ALA A 42 4.96 -30.78 39.10
CA ALA A 42 3.67 -31.44 38.90
C ALA A 42 2.58 -30.85 39.81
N THR A 43 1.33 -30.78 39.33
CA THR A 43 0.11 -30.99 40.15
C THR A 43 -1.05 -31.48 39.28
N ASP A 44 -1.67 -32.55 39.75
CA ASP A 44 -2.99 -33.13 39.46
C ASP A 44 -4.11 -32.07 39.54
N GLY A 45 -5.33 -32.17 39.00
CA GLY A 45 -6.22 -33.27 38.61
C GLY A 45 -7.67 -32.72 38.71
N ASP A 46 -8.67 -33.54 38.34
CA ASP A 46 -10.14 -33.31 38.40
C ASP A 46 -10.71 -32.57 37.17
N GLY A 47 -11.67 -33.08 36.37
CA GLY A 47 -12.83 -33.96 36.61
C GLY A 47 -14.04 -33.23 36.00
N GLY A 48 -14.47 -33.56 34.78
CA GLY A 48 -15.73 -34.27 34.52
C GLY A 48 -16.97 -33.35 34.57
N ASP A 49 -17.71 -33.19 33.46
CA ASP A 49 -19.04 -33.80 33.26
C ASP A 49 -19.72 -33.29 31.97
N ALA A 50 -20.60 -34.13 31.43
CA ALA A 50 -21.35 -34.00 30.19
C ALA A 50 -22.83 -33.62 30.44
N SER A 51 -23.46 -32.97 29.45
CA SER A 51 -24.89 -33.04 29.07
C SER A 51 -25.17 -31.87 28.11
N ASP A 52 -25.49 -32.05 26.83
CA ASP A 52 -26.73 -32.56 26.23
C ASP A 52 -28.00 -31.82 26.68
N ALA A 53 -28.65 -31.11 25.74
CA ALA A 53 -30.08 -30.77 25.75
C ALA A 53 -30.44 -29.97 24.48
N SER A 54 -30.93 -30.69 23.48
CA SER A 54 -31.90 -30.23 22.49
C SER A 54 -33.26 -29.98 23.15
N GLY A 55 -34.11 -29.12 22.57
CA GLY A 55 -35.46 -28.90 23.07
C GLY A 55 -36.26 -27.86 22.28
N GLU A 56 -36.99 -28.34 21.27
CA GLU A 56 -38.09 -27.68 20.57
C GLU A 56 -39.37 -27.62 21.45
N THR A 57 -40.19 -26.57 21.28
CA THR A 57 -41.65 -26.55 21.53
C THR A 57 -42.27 -25.50 20.60
N SER A 58 -43.12 -25.81 19.60
CA SER A 58 -44.59 -26.00 19.65
C SER A 58 -45.34 -24.94 20.48
N GLY A 59 -46.41 -24.26 20.09
CA GLY A 59 -47.34 -24.35 18.96
C GLY A 59 -48.64 -23.60 19.32
N GLY A 60 -49.46 -23.31 18.29
CA GLY A 60 -50.91 -22.99 18.35
C GLY A 60 -51.30 -21.57 18.80
N ASP A 61 -52.46 -21.01 18.46
CA ASP A 61 -53.50 -21.22 17.43
C ASP A 61 -54.38 -19.95 17.46
N GLY A 62 -55.24 -19.74 16.46
CA GLY A 62 -55.86 -18.45 16.11
C GLY A 62 -56.94 -17.88 17.05
N GLU A 63 -57.36 -16.64 16.77
CA GLU A 63 -58.73 -16.33 16.29
C GLU A 63 -58.87 -14.84 15.87
N SER A 64 -59.92 -14.59 15.09
CA SER A 64 -60.32 -13.46 14.26
C SER A 64 -60.55 -12.09 14.93
N GLY A 65 -60.37 -11.04 14.13
CA GLY A 65 -61.00 -9.73 14.34
C GLY A 65 -60.90 -8.85 13.08
N GLU A 66 -62.00 -8.73 12.33
CA GLU A 66 -62.18 -7.69 11.31
C GLU A 66 -62.22 -6.30 11.97
N ASN A 67 -61.55 -5.31 11.35
CA ASN A 67 -62.04 -3.93 11.15
C ASN A 67 -60.94 -3.00 10.58
N GLY A 68 -61.33 -2.17 9.62
CA GLY A 68 -60.80 -0.80 9.50
C GLY A 68 -59.85 -0.50 8.34
N ALA A 69 -60.38 0.20 7.34
CA ALA A 69 -59.63 0.86 6.28
C ALA A 69 -58.71 1.99 6.81
N SER A 70 -57.49 2.07 6.27
CA SER A 70 -56.58 3.23 6.22
C SER A 70 -55.46 2.81 5.25
N ASP A 71 -55.45 3.22 3.99
CA ASP A 71 -54.83 4.46 3.49
C ASP A 71 -53.48 4.81 4.14
N GLY A 72 -52.43 4.89 3.32
CA GLY A 72 -51.05 5.14 3.76
C GLY A 72 -50.01 4.50 2.84
N GLY A 73 -49.73 5.14 1.70
CA GLY A 73 -48.63 4.76 0.81
C GLY A 73 -47.27 5.22 1.33
N GLU A 74 -46.30 4.32 1.37
CA GLU A 74 -44.89 4.63 1.64
C GLU A 74 -44.01 4.02 0.55
N SER A 75 -43.79 4.78 -0.54
CA SER A 75 -42.67 4.57 -1.46
C SER A 75 -42.48 5.81 -2.34
N GLY A 76 -41.94 6.90 -1.79
CA GLY A 76 -41.77 8.13 -2.56
C GLY A 76 -40.85 9.22 -2.00
N GLU A 77 -40.16 9.02 -0.86
CA GLU A 77 -39.50 10.14 -0.17
C GLU A 77 -38.08 10.47 -0.64
N GLY A 78 -37.43 9.59 -1.43
CA GLY A 78 -36.07 9.81 -1.93
C GLY A 78 -35.97 10.70 -3.18
N LEU A 79 -37.04 10.81 -3.97
CA LEU A 79 -37.01 11.48 -5.28
C LEU A 79 -37.51 12.94 -5.24
N ALA A 80 -38.33 13.29 -4.25
CA ALA A 80 -38.87 14.63 -4.06
C ALA A 80 -37.83 15.63 -3.51
N THR A 81 -36.79 15.16 -2.83
CA THR A 81 -35.75 16.02 -2.22
C THR A 81 -34.67 16.45 -3.21
N ALA A 82 -34.30 15.57 -4.16
CA ALA A 82 -33.32 15.87 -5.20
C ALA A 82 -33.82 16.93 -6.18
N THR A 83 -35.06 16.79 -6.64
CA THR A 83 -35.72 17.75 -7.55
C THR A 83 -35.94 19.12 -6.89
N ALA A 84 -36.29 19.15 -5.61
CA ALA A 84 -36.41 20.39 -4.85
C ALA A 84 -35.06 21.11 -4.66
N LEU A 85 -33.96 20.37 -4.46
CA LEU A 85 -32.61 20.93 -4.30
C LEU A 85 -32.06 21.46 -5.63
N GLU A 86 -32.35 20.78 -6.73
CA GLU A 86 -32.03 21.23 -8.08
C GLU A 86 -32.79 22.51 -8.43
N ALA A 87 -34.10 22.58 -8.16
CA ALA A 87 -34.90 23.80 -8.35
C ALA A 87 -34.36 24.98 -7.52
N ARG A 88 -33.95 24.73 -6.26
CA ARG A 88 -33.33 25.75 -5.40
C ARG A 88 -31.97 26.22 -5.93
N ARG A 89 -31.14 25.31 -6.44
CA ARG A 89 -29.87 25.66 -7.09
C ARG A 89 -30.12 26.48 -8.35
N GLN A 90 -31.10 26.11 -9.17
CA GLN A 90 -31.49 26.84 -10.38
C GLN A 90 -31.93 28.27 -10.06
N ALA A 91 -32.78 28.44 -9.04
CA ALA A 91 -33.23 29.74 -8.57
C ALA A 91 -32.08 30.59 -8.00
N LEU A 92 -31.14 29.99 -7.28
CA LEU A 92 -29.93 30.67 -6.80
C LEU A 92 -29.00 31.08 -7.94
N MET A 93 -28.78 30.22 -8.93
CA MET A 93 -27.96 30.55 -10.11
C MET A 93 -28.59 31.70 -10.92
N ALA A 94 -29.90 31.69 -11.14
CA ALA A 94 -30.61 32.80 -11.76
C ALA A 94 -30.50 34.10 -10.93
N SER A 95 -30.49 33.99 -9.59
CA SER A 95 -30.28 35.15 -8.73
C SER A 95 -28.85 35.70 -8.80
N LEU A 96 -27.85 34.86 -9.12
CA LEU A 96 -26.47 35.28 -9.32
C LEU A 96 -26.29 36.04 -10.66
N GLU A 97 -27.09 35.72 -11.68
CA GLU A 97 -27.08 36.40 -12.99
C GLU A 97 -27.64 37.83 -12.94
N LEU A 98 -28.36 38.20 -11.87
CA LEU A 98 -28.93 39.53 -11.65
C LEU A 98 -27.99 40.50 -10.91
N LEU A 99 -26.84 40.04 -10.40
CA LEU A 99 -25.87 40.90 -9.73
C LEU A 99 -25.12 41.75 -10.76
N VAL A 100 -25.01 43.05 -10.48
CA VAL A 100 -24.27 44.01 -11.31
C VAL A 100 -22.98 44.44 -10.59
N GLU A 101 -21.97 44.86 -11.36
CA GLU A 101 -20.73 45.40 -10.79
C GLU A 101 -21.04 46.54 -9.80
N ASN A 102 -20.50 46.42 -8.57
CA ASN A 102 -20.70 47.32 -7.42
C ASN A 102 -22.00 47.13 -6.59
N ASP A 103 -22.72 46.01 -6.75
CA ASP A 103 -23.79 45.66 -5.80
C ASP A 103 -23.26 45.42 -4.38
N SER A 104 -23.94 46.02 -3.39
CA SER A 104 -23.58 45.91 -1.98
C SER A 104 -24.14 44.61 -1.39
N LEU A 105 -23.25 43.65 -1.09
CA LEU A 105 -23.62 42.37 -0.49
C LEU A 105 -23.41 42.38 1.03
N PRO A 106 -24.43 42.05 1.83
CA PRO A 106 -24.27 41.93 3.28
C PRO A 106 -23.42 40.70 3.62
N LEU A 107 -22.37 40.91 4.41
CA LEU A 107 -21.56 39.82 4.93
C LEU A 107 -22.35 39.02 5.98
N LEU A 108 -22.86 37.86 5.59
CA LEU A 108 -23.66 37.02 6.50
C LEU A 108 -22.78 36.27 7.51
N ARG A 109 -21.69 35.64 7.04
CA ARG A 109 -20.82 34.80 7.87
C ARG A 109 -19.45 34.63 7.22
N VAL A 110 -18.40 34.65 8.05
CA VAL A 110 -17.05 34.25 7.65
C VAL A 110 -16.71 32.94 8.35
N SER A 111 -16.46 31.88 7.58
CA SER A 111 -15.92 30.62 8.10
C SER A 111 -14.49 30.44 7.63
N ARG A 112 -13.55 30.29 8.56
CA ARG A 112 -12.17 29.91 8.24
C ARG A 112 -12.08 28.39 8.18
N THR A 113 -11.84 27.85 7.00
CA THR A 113 -11.57 26.42 6.80
C THR A 113 -10.12 26.22 6.40
N GLN A 114 -9.40 25.40 7.15
CA GLN A 114 -8.05 24.97 6.79
C GLN A 114 -8.15 23.69 5.97
N HIS A 115 -7.48 23.67 4.82
CA HIS A 115 -7.38 22.50 3.96
C HIS A 115 -5.95 21.97 3.98
N PHE A 116 -5.81 20.64 4.07
CA PHE A 116 -4.54 19.96 3.89
C PHE A 116 -4.50 19.31 2.51
N THR A 117 -3.32 19.26 1.90
CA THR A 117 -3.10 18.42 0.73
C THR A 117 -3.13 16.96 1.18
N SER A 118 -3.92 16.17 0.47
CA SER A 118 -3.93 14.72 0.69
C SER A 118 -2.92 14.07 -0.26
N PRO A 119 -2.21 13.01 0.18
CA PRO A 119 -1.37 12.24 -0.72
C PRO A 119 -2.23 11.64 -1.85
N PRO A 120 -1.62 11.31 -3.00
CA PRO A 120 -2.33 10.67 -4.11
C PRO A 120 -3.10 9.43 -3.64
N PRO A 121 -4.36 9.25 -4.10
CA PRO A 121 -5.15 8.12 -3.70
C PRO A 121 -4.52 6.81 -4.19
N ARG A 122 -4.61 5.76 -3.37
CA ARG A 122 -4.19 4.41 -3.76
C ARG A 122 -5.13 3.85 -4.83
N PHE A 123 -4.60 2.90 -5.62
CA PHE A 123 -5.40 2.21 -6.62
C PHE A 123 -6.47 1.32 -5.97
N SER A 124 -7.71 1.44 -6.44
CA SER A 124 -8.73 0.39 -6.33
C SER A 124 -8.59 -0.60 -7.49
N GLU A 125 -9.29 -1.74 -7.45
CA GLU A 125 -9.28 -2.71 -8.55
C GLU A 125 -9.72 -2.06 -9.87
N GLY A 126 -10.82 -1.30 -9.86
CA GLY A 126 -11.29 -0.58 -11.04
C GLY A 126 -10.31 0.49 -11.54
N ALA A 127 -9.67 1.24 -10.63
CA ALA A 127 -8.68 2.25 -11.02
C ALA A 127 -7.41 1.60 -11.62
N LEU A 128 -6.99 0.44 -11.12
CA LEU A 128 -5.88 -0.31 -11.69
C LEU A 128 -6.23 -0.86 -13.08
N VAL A 129 -7.42 -1.42 -13.27
CA VAL A 129 -7.87 -1.91 -14.59
C VAL A 129 -7.88 -0.78 -15.61
N LYS A 130 -8.45 0.38 -15.23
CA LYS A 130 -8.42 1.57 -16.09
C LYS A 130 -7.00 1.98 -16.44
N ARG A 131 -6.07 1.92 -15.48
CA ARG A 131 -4.68 2.29 -15.72
C ARG A 131 -3.93 1.29 -16.62
N LEU A 132 -4.23 -0.01 -16.49
CA LEU A 132 -3.70 -1.06 -17.37
C LEU A 132 -4.17 -0.87 -18.81
N GLU A 133 -5.45 -0.51 -18.99
CA GLU A 133 -6.04 -0.19 -20.30
C GLU A 133 -5.38 1.04 -20.94
N GLU A 134 -5.20 2.12 -20.18
CA GLU A 134 -4.51 3.34 -20.66
C GLU A 134 -3.06 3.10 -21.07
N LEU A 135 -2.41 2.10 -20.48
CA LEU A 135 -1.03 1.72 -20.80
C LEU A 135 -0.94 0.63 -21.87
N GLU A 136 -2.08 0.16 -22.40
CA GLU A 136 -2.18 -0.98 -23.32
C GLU A 136 -1.54 -2.29 -22.79
N VAL A 137 -1.41 -2.39 -21.47
CA VAL A 137 -0.83 -3.55 -20.78
C VAL A 137 -1.95 -4.50 -20.38
N GLY A 138 -2.10 -5.59 -21.14
CA GLY A 138 -3.14 -6.60 -20.95
C GLY A 138 -4.38 -6.38 -21.81
N ARG A 139 -5.37 -7.25 -21.65
CA ARG A 139 -6.60 -7.30 -22.45
C ARG A 139 -7.81 -7.55 -21.53
N PRO A 140 -9.05 -7.28 -21.97
CA PRO A 140 -10.25 -7.52 -21.16
C PRO A 140 -10.35 -8.94 -20.59
N SER A 141 -9.81 -9.93 -21.32
CA SER A 141 -9.72 -11.33 -20.90
C SER A 141 -8.68 -11.60 -19.79
N THR A 142 -7.70 -10.72 -19.61
CA THR A 142 -6.56 -10.93 -18.69
C THR A 142 -6.60 -10.07 -17.43
N TYR A 143 -7.37 -8.98 -17.39
CA TYR A 143 -7.41 -8.10 -16.21
C TYR A 143 -7.83 -8.83 -14.93
N ALA A 144 -8.87 -9.65 -14.99
CA ALA A 144 -9.34 -10.41 -13.85
C ALA A 144 -8.29 -11.42 -13.35
N SER A 145 -7.57 -12.08 -14.27
CA SER A 145 -6.53 -13.05 -13.92
C SER A 145 -5.29 -12.37 -13.35
N ILE A 146 -4.89 -11.20 -13.88
CA ILE A 146 -3.79 -10.39 -13.34
C ILE A 146 -4.08 -9.99 -11.88
N LEU A 147 -5.25 -9.39 -11.62
CA LEU A 147 -5.66 -8.99 -10.26
C LEU A 147 -5.69 -10.17 -9.29
N ARG A 148 -6.18 -11.33 -9.76
CA ARG A 148 -6.19 -12.55 -8.97
C ARG A 148 -4.78 -13.02 -8.64
N VAL A 149 -3.89 -13.11 -9.61
CA VAL A 149 -2.51 -13.58 -9.40
C VAL A 149 -1.74 -12.67 -8.46
N LEU A 150 -1.91 -11.35 -8.55
CA LEU A 150 -1.27 -10.39 -7.64
C LEU A 150 -1.69 -10.63 -6.17
N ARG A 151 -2.95 -11.00 -5.95
CA ARG A 151 -3.50 -11.30 -4.63
C ARG A 151 -3.08 -12.68 -4.13
N ASP A 152 -3.26 -13.71 -4.97
CA ASP A 152 -3.03 -15.12 -4.65
C ASP A 152 -1.55 -15.39 -4.35
N ARG A 153 -0.62 -14.73 -5.06
CA ARG A 153 0.83 -14.81 -4.80
C ARG A 153 1.31 -13.91 -3.66
N GLY A 154 0.41 -13.11 -3.10
CA GLY A 154 0.69 -12.29 -1.95
C GLY A 154 1.49 -11.01 -2.23
N TYR A 155 1.54 -10.53 -3.47
CA TYR A 155 2.25 -9.27 -3.79
C TYR A 155 1.48 -8.03 -3.35
N VAL A 156 0.15 -8.11 -3.34
CA VAL A 156 -0.72 -7.04 -2.87
C VAL A 156 -1.69 -7.56 -1.81
N GLN A 157 -2.19 -6.64 -1.00
CA GLN A 157 -3.29 -6.86 -0.07
C GLN A 157 -4.35 -5.77 -0.23
N MET A 158 -5.60 -6.12 0.07
CA MET A 158 -6.71 -5.17 0.06
C MET A 158 -6.93 -4.61 1.46
N LEU A 159 -6.84 -3.29 1.59
CA LEU A 159 -7.16 -2.57 2.83
C LEU A 159 -8.18 -1.47 2.50
N ASN A 160 -9.38 -1.53 3.06
CA ASN A 160 -10.44 -0.54 2.83
C ASN A 160 -10.70 -0.24 1.34
N LYS A 161 -10.78 -1.30 0.50
CA LYS A 161 -10.94 -1.24 -0.97
C LYS A 161 -9.76 -0.61 -1.73
N ALA A 162 -8.64 -0.32 -1.06
CA ALA A 162 -7.40 0.10 -1.68
C ALA A 162 -6.39 -1.06 -1.75
N MET A 163 -5.67 -1.15 -2.86
CA MET A 163 -4.53 -2.05 -3.01
C MET A 163 -3.30 -1.46 -2.35
N VAL A 164 -2.69 -2.24 -1.46
CA VAL A 164 -1.43 -1.92 -0.80
C VAL A 164 -0.41 -3.00 -1.16
N PRO A 165 0.78 -2.63 -1.65
CA PRO A 165 1.84 -3.60 -1.91
C PRO A 165 2.34 -4.20 -0.60
N ARG A 166 2.55 -5.52 -0.59
CA ARG A 166 3.25 -6.22 0.50
C ARG A 166 4.76 -6.15 0.31
N GLU A 167 5.49 -6.50 1.37
CA GLU A 167 6.95 -6.54 1.38
C GLU A 167 7.50 -7.44 0.28
N SER A 168 6.87 -8.61 0.07
CA SER A 168 7.22 -9.54 -1.01
C SER A 168 7.02 -8.92 -2.39
N GLY A 169 5.92 -8.19 -2.60
CA GLY A 169 5.64 -7.49 -3.85
C GLY A 169 6.68 -6.43 -4.14
N MET A 170 7.01 -5.60 -3.14
CA MET A 170 8.05 -4.58 -3.27
C MET A 170 9.41 -5.20 -3.58
N LEU A 171 9.80 -6.27 -2.87
CA LEU A 171 11.07 -6.95 -3.09
C LEU A 171 11.21 -7.48 -4.52
N VAL A 172 10.17 -8.18 -5.00
CA VAL A 172 10.15 -8.72 -6.37
C VAL A 172 10.15 -7.60 -7.40
N THR A 173 9.36 -6.53 -7.20
CA THR A 173 9.36 -5.39 -8.11
C THR A 173 10.74 -4.72 -8.17
N THR A 174 11.38 -4.48 -7.03
CA THR A 174 12.72 -3.89 -7.00
C THR A 174 13.73 -4.76 -7.73
N LEU A 175 13.74 -6.08 -7.47
CA LEU A 175 14.62 -7.01 -8.17
C LEU A 175 14.44 -6.95 -9.68
N LEU A 176 13.18 -7.00 -10.15
CA LEU A 176 12.88 -7.00 -11.58
C LEU A 176 13.21 -5.65 -12.24
N VAL A 177 12.99 -4.53 -11.54
CA VAL A 177 13.32 -3.19 -12.06
C VAL A 177 14.83 -2.99 -12.13
N THR A 178 15.60 -3.49 -11.16
CA THR A 178 17.05 -3.32 -11.14
C THR A 178 17.75 -4.22 -12.16
N GLU A 179 17.35 -5.48 -12.26
CA GLU A 179 18.08 -6.48 -13.05
C GLU A 179 17.45 -6.76 -14.44
N LEU A 180 16.13 -6.62 -14.56
CA LEU A 180 15.35 -6.96 -15.77
C LEU A 180 14.51 -5.77 -16.25
N ALA A 181 14.99 -4.54 -16.03
CA ALA A 181 14.29 -3.28 -16.30
C ALA A 181 13.55 -3.27 -17.64
N LYS A 182 14.23 -3.71 -18.71
CA LYS A 182 13.69 -3.76 -20.07
C LYS A 182 12.36 -4.52 -20.14
N TYR A 183 12.24 -5.65 -19.46
CA TYR A 183 11.09 -6.57 -19.57
C TYR A 183 9.89 -6.15 -18.72
N VAL A 184 10.08 -5.26 -17.74
CA VAL A 184 9.02 -4.73 -16.87
C VAL A 184 8.59 -3.30 -17.21
N GLN A 185 9.19 -2.71 -18.24
CA GLN A 185 8.77 -1.40 -18.76
C GLN A 185 7.41 -1.50 -19.45
N TYR A 186 6.54 -0.50 -19.20
CA TYR A 186 5.19 -0.46 -19.77
C TYR A 186 5.19 -0.53 -21.30
N GLU A 187 6.05 0.22 -21.98
CA GLU A 187 6.14 0.23 -23.45
C GLU A 187 6.52 -1.15 -24.01
N TYR A 188 7.43 -1.86 -23.35
CA TYR A 188 7.85 -3.19 -23.77
C TYR A 188 6.69 -4.17 -23.68
N THR A 189 5.96 -4.18 -22.56
CA THR A 189 4.80 -5.05 -22.38
C THR A 189 3.68 -4.71 -23.36
N ALA A 190 3.39 -3.42 -23.59
CA ALA A 190 2.42 -3.00 -24.59
C ALA A 190 2.81 -3.41 -26.02
N GLN A 191 4.10 -3.30 -26.36
CA GLN A 191 4.61 -3.75 -27.66
C GLN A 191 4.52 -5.27 -27.81
N LEU A 192 4.84 -6.03 -26.77
CA LEU A 192 4.70 -7.48 -26.75
C LEU A 192 3.25 -7.90 -26.99
N GLU A 193 2.29 -7.27 -26.32
CA GLU A 193 0.87 -7.53 -26.53
C GLU A 193 0.43 -7.23 -27.98
N ARG A 194 0.88 -6.10 -28.56
CA ARG A 194 0.64 -5.78 -29.98
C ARG A 194 1.23 -6.83 -30.94
N GLU A 195 2.39 -7.39 -30.61
CA GLU A 195 3.02 -8.46 -31.39
C GLU A 195 2.24 -9.78 -31.29
N LEU A 196 1.72 -10.11 -30.10
CA LEU A 196 0.84 -11.26 -29.91
C LEU A 196 -0.48 -11.12 -30.67
N ASP A 197 -1.05 -9.92 -30.75
CA ASP A 197 -2.25 -9.66 -31.54
C ASP A 197 -2.01 -9.88 -33.05
N LYS A 198 -0.84 -9.47 -33.58
CA LYS A 198 -0.47 -9.75 -34.99
C LYS A 198 -0.35 -11.24 -35.28
N ILE A 199 0.16 -12.01 -34.31
CA ILE A 199 0.24 -13.48 -34.41
C ILE A 199 -1.17 -14.08 -34.41
N ALA A 200 -2.05 -13.61 -33.54
CA ALA A 200 -3.44 -14.05 -33.50
C ALA A 200 -4.20 -13.69 -34.80
N GLY A 201 -3.87 -12.56 -35.42
CA GLY A 201 -4.38 -12.14 -36.73
C GLY A 201 -3.76 -12.86 -37.94
N GLY A 202 -2.75 -13.71 -37.73
CA GLY A 202 -2.06 -14.45 -38.79
C GLY A 202 -1.03 -13.63 -39.58
N GLU A 203 -0.69 -12.42 -39.14
CA GLU A 203 0.31 -11.54 -39.78
C GLU A 203 1.76 -11.94 -39.46
N LYS A 204 1.96 -12.68 -38.36
CA LYS A 204 3.29 -13.13 -37.90
C LYS A 204 3.27 -14.60 -37.49
N ASP A 205 4.35 -15.31 -37.80
CA ASP A 205 4.54 -16.70 -37.37
C ASP A 205 4.91 -16.77 -35.88
N SER A 206 4.14 -17.53 -35.12
CA SER A 206 4.29 -17.66 -33.67
C SER A 206 5.61 -18.30 -33.26
N LEU A 207 6.11 -19.29 -34.01
CA LEU A 207 7.33 -20.02 -33.69
C LEU A 207 8.58 -19.21 -34.02
N VAL A 208 8.55 -18.44 -35.12
CA VAL A 208 9.62 -17.49 -35.45
C VAL A 208 9.71 -16.40 -34.40
N PHE A 209 8.56 -15.83 -34.01
CA PHE A 209 8.50 -14.83 -32.95
C PHE A 209 9.07 -15.39 -31.63
N LEU A 210 8.54 -16.53 -31.15
CA LEU A 210 8.95 -17.11 -29.87
C LEU A 210 10.44 -17.45 -29.84
N ARG A 211 11.01 -17.98 -30.93
CA ARG A 211 12.46 -18.25 -31.03
C ARG A 211 13.29 -16.98 -30.95
N SER A 212 12.88 -15.94 -31.66
CA SER A 212 13.59 -14.65 -31.64
C SER A 212 13.52 -13.99 -30.26
N TRP A 213 12.34 -14.02 -29.63
CA TRP A 213 12.12 -13.47 -28.30
C TRP A 213 12.92 -14.24 -27.24
N TRP A 214 12.86 -15.58 -27.26
CA TRP A 214 13.59 -16.42 -26.31
C TRP A 214 15.11 -16.25 -26.41
N ALA A 215 15.63 -16.15 -27.64
CA ALA A 215 17.06 -15.91 -27.87
C ALA A 215 17.56 -14.59 -27.27
N GLU A 216 16.68 -13.60 -27.09
CA GLU A 216 17.00 -12.34 -26.42
C GLU A 216 16.76 -12.39 -24.90
N PHE A 217 15.69 -13.07 -24.48
CA PHE A 217 15.27 -13.15 -23.08
C PHE A 217 16.18 -14.07 -22.23
N GLU A 218 16.49 -15.27 -22.72
CA GLU A 218 17.26 -16.28 -21.98
C GLU A 218 18.64 -15.76 -21.52
N PRO A 219 19.46 -15.11 -22.38
CA PRO A 219 20.75 -14.58 -21.95
C PRO A 219 20.62 -13.52 -20.84
N ALA A 220 19.56 -12.70 -20.88
CA ALA A 220 19.32 -11.69 -19.85
C ALA A 220 19.02 -12.33 -18.50
N VAL A 221 18.19 -13.39 -18.47
CA VAL A 221 17.90 -14.13 -17.23
C VAL A 221 19.13 -14.88 -16.73
N ASN A 222 19.86 -15.56 -17.62
CA ASN A 222 21.07 -16.30 -17.26
C ASN A 222 22.15 -15.40 -16.67
N LYS A 223 22.26 -14.15 -17.16
CA LYS A 223 23.17 -13.15 -16.60
C LYS A 223 22.82 -12.81 -15.15
N VAL A 224 21.53 -12.68 -14.83
CA VAL A 224 21.07 -12.40 -13.45
C VAL A 224 21.22 -13.63 -12.57
N ALA A 225 20.91 -14.82 -13.09
CA ALA A 225 21.04 -16.09 -12.37
C ALA A 225 22.51 -16.45 -12.06
N ALA A 226 23.46 -16.02 -12.89
CA ALA A 226 24.89 -16.24 -12.69
C ALA A 226 25.53 -15.27 -11.68
N ARG A 227 24.80 -14.23 -11.23
CA ARG A 227 25.32 -13.31 -10.20
C ARG A 227 25.36 -13.97 -8.83
N ASP A 228 26.28 -13.51 -8.01
CA ASP A 228 26.33 -13.93 -6.62
C ASP A 228 25.08 -13.49 -5.86
N THR A 229 24.54 -14.39 -5.04
CA THR A 229 23.29 -14.14 -4.32
C THR A 229 23.44 -13.06 -3.23
N MET A 230 24.62 -12.92 -2.63
CA MET A 230 24.92 -11.84 -1.68
C MET A 230 24.92 -10.49 -2.40
N GLU A 231 25.66 -10.38 -3.50
CA GLU A 231 25.74 -9.15 -4.30
C GLU A 231 24.36 -8.71 -4.79
N LEU A 232 23.56 -9.66 -5.29
CA LEU A 232 22.20 -9.40 -5.74
C LEU A 232 21.31 -8.90 -4.60
N ARG A 233 21.41 -9.52 -3.41
CA ARG A 233 20.65 -9.10 -2.24
C ARG A 233 21.05 -7.69 -1.80
N GLU A 234 22.35 -7.38 -1.76
CA GLU A 234 22.84 -6.04 -1.39
C GLU A 234 22.32 -4.98 -2.35
N SER A 235 22.37 -5.23 -3.66
CA SER A 235 21.79 -4.37 -4.70
C SER A 235 20.31 -4.05 -4.44
N VAL A 236 19.51 -5.07 -4.13
CA VAL A 236 18.07 -4.90 -3.87
C VAL A 236 17.81 -4.18 -2.55
N VAL A 237 18.58 -4.48 -1.50
CA VAL A 237 18.46 -3.80 -0.20
C VAL A 237 18.82 -2.33 -0.32
N GLU A 238 19.88 -1.99 -1.05
CA GLU A 238 20.28 -0.60 -1.30
C GLU A 238 19.17 0.17 -2.05
N ALA A 239 18.58 -0.45 -3.08
CA ALA A 239 17.46 0.15 -3.80
C ALA A 239 16.20 0.34 -2.92
N LEU A 240 16.04 -0.46 -1.86
CA LEU A 240 14.97 -0.35 -0.86
C LEU A 240 15.36 0.46 0.39
N ALA A 241 16.60 0.97 0.48
CA ALA A 241 17.14 1.56 1.69
C ALA A 241 16.29 2.73 2.21
N TRP A 242 15.79 3.59 1.30
CA TRP A 242 14.93 4.72 1.64
C TRP A 242 13.66 4.33 2.40
N ARG A 243 13.17 3.10 2.21
CA ARG A 243 11.95 2.59 2.81
C ARG A 243 12.21 1.74 4.05
N LEU A 244 13.27 0.92 4.00
CA LEU A 244 13.70 0.05 5.08
C LEU A 244 14.33 0.83 6.24
N PHE A 245 15.02 1.92 5.92
CA PHE A 245 15.71 2.78 6.89
C PHE A 245 15.27 4.24 6.69
N PRO A 246 14.07 4.63 7.15
CA PRO A 246 13.69 6.03 7.18
C PRO A 246 14.75 6.82 7.96
N PRO A 247 15.19 7.99 7.48
CA PRO A 247 16.06 8.84 8.29
C PRO A 247 15.32 9.11 9.61
N ALA A 248 16.01 8.87 10.73
CA ALA A 248 15.47 9.24 12.03
C ALA A 248 15.06 10.71 11.94
N HIS A 249 13.78 10.99 12.15
CA HIS A 249 13.33 12.37 12.28
C HIS A 249 14.14 12.99 13.41
N THR A 250 15.12 13.83 13.07
CA THR A 250 15.65 14.81 14.01
C THR A 250 14.58 15.89 14.13
N ASP A 251 13.46 15.53 14.75
CA ASP A 251 12.56 16.53 15.29
C ASP A 251 13.34 17.17 16.42
N GLY A 252 13.94 18.32 16.12
CA GLY A 252 14.59 19.20 17.09
C GLY A 252 13.55 19.78 18.04
N HIS A 253 13.01 18.93 18.91
CA HIS A 253 12.24 19.33 20.06
C HIS A 253 12.71 18.51 21.27
N ASP A 254 13.84 18.94 21.83
CA ASP A 254 14.11 18.73 23.24
C ASP A 254 12.95 19.26 24.08
N GLY A 255 12.62 18.54 25.15
CA GLY A 255 11.87 19.06 26.28
C GLY A 255 10.37 18.78 26.31
N ARG A 256 9.98 17.54 26.65
CA ARG A 256 9.03 17.36 27.75
C ARG A 256 9.21 16.01 28.43
N ALA A 257 9.63 16.09 29.68
CA ALA A 257 9.73 15.01 30.64
C ALA A 257 8.50 14.09 30.62
N ALA A 258 8.74 12.80 30.37
CA ALA A 258 7.90 11.76 30.94
C ALA A 258 8.37 11.57 32.38
N GLU A 259 7.80 12.35 33.29
CA GLU A 259 7.75 11.97 34.71
C GLU A 259 6.96 10.66 34.81
N GLY A 260 7.65 9.59 35.19
CA GLY A 260 7.04 8.33 35.56
C GLY A 260 7.83 7.74 36.72
N GLY A 261 7.19 7.64 37.88
CA GLY A 261 7.65 6.78 38.97
C GLY A 261 7.62 7.37 40.37
N ASP A 262 6.47 7.86 40.83
CA ASP A 262 6.17 7.85 42.27
C ASP A 262 5.65 6.47 42.65
N ALA A 263 6.47 5.69 43.33
CA ALA A 263 6.06 4.53 44.12
C ALA A 263 7.09 4.34 45.24
N ALA A 264 7.00 5.22 46.24
CA ALA A 264 7.75 5.10 47.48
C ALA A 264 7.40 3.80 48.21
N VAL A 265 8.47 3.06 48.50
CA VAL A 265 8.57 1.98 49.48
C VAL A 265 8.08 2.46 50.86
N GLN A 266 7.02 1.85 51.39
CA GLN A 266 6.75 1.84 52.82
C GLN A 266 7.39 0.61 53.45
N ARG A 267 8.48 0.84 54.19
CA ARG A 267 8.84 0.04 55.37
C ARG A 267 8.32 0.81 56.58
N GLY A 268 7.59 0.11 57.45
CA GLY A 268 7.04 0.63 58.70
C GLY A 268 5.97 -0.32 59.21
#